data_AF-A0A1B6H557-F1
#
_entry.id   AF-A0A1B6H557-F1
#
_cell.length_a   1.000
_cell.length_b   1.000
_cell.length_c   1.000
_cell.angle_alpha   90.00
_cell.angle_beta   90.00
_cell.angle_gamma   90.00
#
_symmetry.space_group_name_H-M   'P 1'
#
loop_
_entity.id
_entity.type
_entity.pdbx_description
1 polymer ?
#
loop_
_entity_poly.entity_id
_entity_poly.type
_entity_poly.pdbx_seq_one_letter_code
_entity_poly.pdbx_strand_id
1 'polypeptide(L)'
;NVYHFLRNDIVQSVKPWVEELLEFYPIVFYNGQLDLACAYPLTINFLRSLDWSGKEQYLNSNRTKWCVKDDLAGYYKGGHNLYDVLIRDAGHAVTNDQPLWALTLISSVTSGTPDNPLHALNTC
;
A
#
# COMPACT_ATOMS: atom_id res chain seq x y z
N ASN A 1 -13.33 26.34 9.54
CA ASN A 1 -12.87 25.33 8.55
C ASN A 1 -12.02 24.31 9.29
N VAL A 2 -12.34 23.02 9.18
CA VAL A 2 -11.59 21.91 9.82
C VAL A 2 -10.10 21.93 9.48
N TYR A 3 -9.74 22.18 8.22
CA TYR A 3 -8.35 22.22 7.76
C TYR A 3 -7.49 23.22 8.55
N HIS A 4 -8.03 24.41 8.83
CA HIS A 4 -7.31 25.45 9.57
C HIS A 4 -6.96 25.02 11.00
N PHE A 5 -7.88 24.30 11.65
CA PHE A 5 -7.72 23.87 13.04
C PHE A 5 -6.81 22.64 13.19
N LEU A 6 -6.67 21.82 12.14
CA LEU A 6 -5.81 20.63 12.14
C LEU A 6 -4.47 20.80 11.42
N ARG A 7 -4.12 22.03 11.01
CA ARG A 7 -2.90 22.28 10.20
C ARG A 7 -1.60 21.77 10.85
N ASN A 8 -1.54 21.75 12.19
CA ASN A 8 -0.37 21.28 12.92
C ASN A 8 -0.31 19.75 13.00
N ASP A 9 -1.44 19.07 12.82
CA ASP A 9 -1.52 17.59 12.82
C ASP A 9 -1.10 17.00 11.47
N ILE A 10 -1.33 17.74 10.38
CA ILE A 10 -1.00 17.30 9.01
C ILE A 10 0.49 16.95 8.84
N VAL A 11 1.38 17.66 9.54
CA VAL A 11 2.84 17.49 9.42
C VAL A 11 3.42 16.52 10.44
N GLN A 12 2.61 16.04 11.39
CA GLN A 12 3.07 15.07 12.38
C GLN A 12 3.16 13.68 11.77
N SER A 13 4.27 13.00 12.04
CA SER A 13 4.48 11.64 11.56
C SER A 13 3.63 10.65 12.37
N VAL A 14 2.97 9.73 11.66
CA VAL A 14 2.26 8.58 12.24
C VAL A 14 3.14 7.34 12.37
N LYS A 15 4.44 7.47 12.06
CA LYS A 15 5.42 6.38 12.03
C LYS A 15 5.36 5.47 13.28
N PRO A 16 5.37 5.99 14.52
CA PRO A 16 5.40 5.11 15.70
C PRO A 16 4.17 4.20 15.82
N TRP A 17 3.00 4.69 15.40
CA TRP A 17 1.76 3.90 15.44
C TRP A 17 1.74 2.82 14.35
N VAL A 18 2.29 3.11 13.17
CA VAL A 18 2.41 2.10 12.11
C VAL A 18 3.38 1.00 12.54
N GLU A 19 4.51 1.35 13.16
CA GLU A 19 5.47 0.38 13.70
C GLU A 19 4.83 -0.52 14.77
N GLU A 20 4.08 0.06 15.71
CA GLU A 20 3.34 -0.69 16.73
C GLU A 20 2.32 -1.65 16.11
N LEU A 21 1.52 -1.19 15.16
CA LEU A 21 0.50 -2.03 14.53
C LEU A 21 1.08 -3.17 13.70
N LEU A 22 2.23 -2.96 13.06
CA LEU A 22 2.89 -3.98 12.25
C LEU A 22 3.39 -5.18 13.07
N GLU A 23 3.51 -5.05 14.39
CA GLU A 23 3.81 -6.20 15.26
C GLU A 23 2.63 -7.17 15.40
N PHE A 24 1.41 -6.74 15.07
CA PHE A 24 0.19 -7.52 15.31
C PHE A 24 -0.68 -7.72 14.08
N TYR A 25 -0.66 -6.79 13.12
CA TYR A 25 -1.62 -6.75 12.03
C TYR A 25 -0.94 -6.57 10.67
N PRO A 26 -1.40 -7.27 9.63
CA PRO A 26 -1.01 -6.98 8.26
C PRO A 26 -1.56 -5.59 7.85
N ILE A 27 -0.71 -4.78 7.23
CA ILE A 27 -1.08 -3.47 6.70
C ILE A 27 -0.74 -3.41 5.22
N VAL A 28 -1.73 -3.03 4.41
CA VAL A 28 -1.58 -2.82 2.98
C VAL A 28 -1.66 -1.34 2.67
N PHE A 29 -0.55 -0.77 2.17
CA PHE A 29 -0.51 0.57 1.60
C PHE A 29 -0.70 0.47 0.10
N TYR A 30 -1.57 1.31 -0.48
CA TYR A 30 -1.74 1.38 -1.92
C TYR A 30 -1.70 2.81 -2.43
N ASN A 31 -1.11 3.01 -3.60
CA ASN A 31 -1.02 4.32 -4.26
C ASN A 31 -1.32 4.18 -5.76
N GLY A 32 -1.91 5.22 -6.34
CA GLY A 32 -1.92 5.40 -7.79
C GLY A 32 -0.56 5.88 -8.29
N GLN A 33 -0.13 5.36 -9.44
CA GLN A 33 1.15 5.68 -10.07
C GLN A 33 1.34 7.17 -10.41
N LEU A 34 0.25 7.88 -10.68
CA LEU A 34 0.23 9.26 -11.16
C LEU A 34 -0.14 10.27 -10.06
N ASP A 35 -0.24 9.83 -8.80
CA ASP A 35 -0.47 10.74 -7.67
C ASP A 35 0.76 11.60 -7.41
N LEU A 36 0.60 12.92 -7.43
CA LEU A 36 1.66 13.88 -7.09
C LEU A 36 1.57 14.40 -5.65
N ALA A 37 0.38 14.35 -5.04
CA ALA A 37 0.17 14.82 -3.68
C ALA A 37 0.71 13.80 -2.65
N CYS A 38 0.40 12.52 -2.87
CA CYS A 38 0.91 11.41 -2.08
C CYS A 38 1.67 10.42 -2.98
N ALA A 39 2.70 10.94 -3.66
CA ALA A 39 3.45 10.19 -4.65
C ALA A 39 4.05 8.90 -4.10
N TYR A 40 3.95 7.83 -4.88
CA TYR A 40 4.42 6.49 -4.49
C TYR A 40 5.87 6.46 -3.95
N PRO A 41 6.86 7.17 -4.53
CA PRO A 41 8.21 7.21 -3.96
C PRO A 41 8.27 7.78 -2.53
N LEU A 42 7.40 8.74 -2.18
CA LEU A 42 7.33 9.30 -0.84
C LEU A 42 6.80 8.26 0.16
N THR A 43 5.74 7.53 -0.22
CA THR A 43 5.22 6.41 0.56
C THR A 43 6.29 5.34 0.74
N ILE A 44 7.00 4.95 -0.31
CA ILE A 44 8.08 3.95 -0.21
C ILE A 44 9.20 4.41 0.71
N ASN A 45 9.59 5.69 0.66
CA ASN A 45 10.59 6.22 1.60
C ASN A 45 10.11 6.13 3.06
N PHE A 46 8.84 6.45 3.31
CA PHE A 46 8.24 6.27 4.63
C PHE A 46 8.27 4.81 5.07
N LEU A 47 7.78 3.89 4.24
CA LEU A 47 7.73 2.45 4.55
C LEU A 47 9.11 1.85 4.82
N ARG A 48 10.12 2.22 4.02
CA ARG A 48 11.52 1.78 4.23
C ARG A 48 12.16 2.35 5.48
N SER A 49 11.61 3.45 6.02
CA SER A 49 12.11 4.07 7.25
C SER A 49 11.60 3.39 8.51
N LEU A 50 10.51 2.61 8.42
CA LEU A 50 9.88 1.92 9.56
C LEU A 50 10.87 0.97 10.24
N ASP A 51 10.83 0.96 11.57
CA ASP A 51 11.65 0.13 12.44
C ASP A 51 10.75 -0.80 13.26
N TRP A 52 10.68 -2.06 12.83
CA TRP A 52 9.78 -3.08 13.34
C TRP A 52 10.36 -4.47 13.03
N SER A 53 9.82 -5.52 13.64
CA SER A 53 10.39 -6.88 13.61
C SER A 53 10.52 -7.51 12.22
N GLY A 54 9.64 -7.14 11.27
CA GLY A 54 9.62 -7.66 9.89
C GLY A 54 10.33 -6.78 8.86
N LYS A 55 11.04 -5.72 9.29
CA LYS A 55 11.69 -4.75 8.41
C LYS A 55 12.62 -5.40 7.39
N GLU A 56 13.50 -6.30 7.80
CA GLU A 56 14.47 -6.93 6.90
C GLU A 56 13.80 -7.81 5.84
N GLN A 57 12.72 -8.51 6.20
CA GLN A 57 11.92 -9.32 5.30
C GLN A 57 11.24 -8.44 4.25
N TYR A 58 10.67 -7.31 4.67
CA TYR A 58 10.10 -6.33 3.75
C TYR A 58 11.17 -5.70 2.85
N LEU A 59 12.34 -5.33 3.37
CA LEU A 59 13.40 -4.70 2.57
C LEU A 59 13.93 -5.65 1.49
N ASN A 60 14.12 -6.93 1.84
CA ASN A 60 14.68 -7.98 0.98
C ASN A 60 13.66 -8.67 0.07
N SER A 61 12.35 -8.39 0.23
CA SER A 61 11.35 -9.03 -0.63
C SER A 61 11.38 -8.51 -2.06
N ASN A 62 10.94 -9.37 -3.00
CA ASN A 62 10.91 -9.04 -4.42
C ASN A 62 9.60 -8.36 -4.79
N ARG A 63 9.68 -7.45 -5.76
CA ARG A 63 8.51 -6.81 -6.35
C ARG A 63 7.89 -7.71 -7.41
N THR A 64 6.58 -7.88 -7.36
CA THR A 64 5.81 -8.77 -8.23
C THR A 64 4.84 -7.97 -9.08
N LYS A 65 4.71 -8.33 -10.36
CA LYS A 65 3.69 -7.77 -11.26
C LYS A 65 2.37 -8.48 -11.04
N TRP A 66 1.26 -7.74 -11.03
CA TRP A 66 -0.06 -8.35 -10.96
C TRP A 66 -0.96 -7.88 -12.10
N CYS A 67 -1.78 -8.82 -12.57
CA CYS A 67 -2.64 -8.66 -13.72
C CYS A 67 -4.10 -8.87 -13.33
N VAL A 68 -4.99 -8.09 -13.94
CA VAL A 68 -6.44 -8.36 -13.91
C VAL A 68 -6.84 -8.71 -15.32
N LYS A 69 -7.17 -10.00 -15.54
CA LYS A 69 -7.26 -10.59 -16.89
C LYS A 69 -5.90 -10.45 -17.59
N ASP A 70 -5.87 -9.85 -18.78
CA ASP A 70 -4.65 -9.70 -19.60
C ASP A 70 -3.94 -8.35 -19.36
N ASP A 71 -4.50 -7.48 -18.51
CA ASP A 71 -3.97 -6.14 -18.27
C ASP A 71 -3.06 -6.08 -17.04
N LEU A 72 -1.87 -5.49 -17.20
CA LEU A 72 -0.95 -5.18 -16.10
C LEU A 72 -1.54 -4.07 -15.22
N ALA A 73 -2.23 -4.48 -14.15
CA ALA A 73 -2.88 -3.59 -13.20
C ALA A 73 -1.88 -2.91 -12.26
N GLY A 74 -0.75 -3.56 -11.97
CA GLY A 74 0.38 -2.90 -11.34
C GLY A 74 1.41 -3.79 -10.70
N TYR A 75 1.94 -3.35 -9.56
CA TYR A 75 3.03 -4.02 -8.86
C TYR A 75 2.75 -4.07 -7.38
N TYR A 76 3.13 -5.14 -6.70
CA TYR A 76 3.10 -5.21 -5.25
C TYR A 76 4.41 -5.77 -4.70
N LYS A 77 4.69 -5.45 -3.45
CA LYS A 77 5.79 -6.00 -2.66
C LYS A 77 5.26 -6.25 -1.25
N GLY A 78 5.66 -7.35 -0.64
CA GLY A 78 5.21 -7.70 0.71
C GLY A 78 6.30 -8.42 1.49
N GLY A 79 6.31 -8.26 2.81
CA GLY A 79 7.20 -8.98 3.71
C GLY A 79 6.67 -8.91 5.13
N HIS A 80 6.51 -10.09 5.74
CA HIS A 80 5.84 -10.23 7.04
C HIS A 80 4.49 -9.50 7.02
N ASN A 81 4.27 -8.52 7.90
CA ASN A 81 3.00 -7.80 8.02
C ASN A 81 2.89 -6.53 7.15
N LEU A 82 3.89 -6.19 6.33
CA LEU A 82 3.84 -4.97 5.51
C LEU A 82 3.76 -5.29 4.02
N TYR A 83 2.78 -4.68 3.35
CA TYR A 83 2.57 -4.80 1.91
C TYR A 83 2.39 -3.41 1.28
N ASP A 84 3.06 -3.16 0.16
CA ASP A 84 2.85 -1.98 -0.67
C ASP A 84 2.38 -2.35 -2.08
N VAL A 85 1.39 -1.63 -2.60
CA VAL A 85 0.75 -1.87 -3.88
C VAL A 85 0.72 -0.59 -4.71
N LEU A 86 1.38 -0.63 -5.87
CA LEU A 86 1.26 0.39 -6.90
C LEU A 86 0.18 -0.02 -7.89
N ILE A 87 -0.81 0.84 -8.08
CA ILE A 87 -1.85 0.70 -9.12
C ILE A 87 -1.47 1.61 -10.29
N ARG A 88 -1.31 1.02 -11.47
CA ARG A 88 -0.95 1.76 -12.68
C ARG A 88 -2.09 2.64 -13.15
N ASP A 89 -1.76 3.63 -13.99
CA ASP A 89 -2.75 4.43 -14.73
C ASP A 89 -3.83 5.06 -13.82
N ALA A 90 -3.46 5.40 -12.58
CA ALA A 90 -4.31 5.98 -11.55
C ALA A 90 -3.59 7.11 -10.80
N GLY A 91 -4.30 8.18 -10.46
CA GLY A 91 -3.84 9.29 -9.63
C GLY A 91 -4.21 9.11 -8.16
N HIS A 92 -4.48 10.23 -7.46
CA HIS A 92 -4.82 10.22 -6.03
C HIS A 92 -6.12 9.46 -5.72
N ALA A 93 -7.12 9.58 -6.59
CA ALA A 93 -8.42 8.93 -6.44
C ALA A 93 -8.44 7.58 -7.18
N VAL A 94 -7.67 6.61 -6.69
CA VAL A 94 -7.46 5.31 -7.34
C VAL A 94 -8.77 4.59 -7.71
N THR A 95 -9.79 4.63 -6.84
CA THR A 95 -11.10 4.01 -7.08
C THR A 95 -11.90 4.70 -8.20
N ASN A 96 -11.61 5.96 -8.49
CA ASN A 96 -12.21 6.70 -9.60
C ASN A 96 -11.50 6.36 -10.92
N ASP A 97 -10.16 6.40 -10.92
CA ASP A 97 -9.37 6.21 -12.13
C ASP A 97 -9.32 4.73 -12.57
N GLN A 98 -9.25 3.80 -11.61
CA GLN A 98 -9.14 2.35 -11.86
C GLN A 98 -10.08 1.53 -10.95
N PRO A 99 -11.42 1.67 -11.12
CA PRO A 99 -12.40 1.06 -10.22
C PRO A 99 -12.32 -0.46 -10.17
N LEU A 100 -12.08 -1.11 -11.31
CA LEU A 100 -11.96 -2.58 -11.37
C LEU A 100 -10.74 -3.07 -10.58
N TRP A 101 -9.57 -2.49 -10.83
CA TRP A 101 -8.32 -2.90 -10.18
C TRP A 101 -8.34 -2.57 -8.68
N ALA A 102 -8.91 -1.42 -8.30
CA ALA A 102 -9.11 -1.07 -6.89
C ALA A 102 -10.06 -2.05 -6.19
N LEU A 103 -11.17 -2.44 -6.83
CA LEU A 103 -12.09 -3.44 -6.29
C LEU A 103 -11.42 -4.81 -6.15
N THR A 104 -10.62 -5.24 -7.14
CA THR A 104 -9.84 -6.48 -7.05
C THR A 104 -8.90 -6.45 -5.84
N LEU A 105 -8.15 -5.36 -5.65
CA LEU A 105 -7.27 -5.19 -4.49
C LEU A 105 -8.04 -5.24 -3.17
N ILE A 106 -9.09 -4.43 -3.01
CA ILE A 106 -9.86 -4.34 -1.77
C ILE A 106 -10.55 -5.67 -1.46
N SER A 107 -11.09 -6.35 -2.47
CA SER A 107 -11.68 -7.68 -2.28
C SER A 107 -10.63 -8.68 -1.82
N SER A 108 -9.44 -8.67 -2.42
CA SER A 108 -8.30 -9.50 -2.00
C SER A 108 -7.95 -9.28 -0.52
N VAL A 109 -7.83 -8.02 -0.09
CA VAL A 109 -7.47 -7.70 1.30
C VAL A 109 -8.56 -8.12 2.28
N THR A 110 -9.83 -7.91 1.94
CA THR A 110 -10.96 -8.17 2.85
C THR A 110 -11.40 -9.63 2.91
N SER A 111 -11.17 -10.42 1.87
CA SER A 111 -11.46 -11.86 1.87
C SER A 111 -10.22 -12.74 2.14
N GLY A 112 -9.05 -12.12 2.29
CA GLY A 112 -7.79 -12.81 2.55
C GLY A 112 -7.58 -13.20 4.01
N THR A 113 -6.44 -13.84 4.28
CA THR A 113 -5.96 -14.11 5.64
C THR A 113 -4.81 -13.17 5.99
N PRO A 114 -4.47 -13.02 7.29
CA PRO A 114 -3.33 -12.19 7.67
C PRO A 114 -2.00 -12.59 7.01
N ASP A 115 -1.79 -13.88 6.77
CA ASP A 115 -0.57 -14.39 6.11
C ASP A 115 -0.55 -14.16 4.59
N ASN A 116 -1.72 -13.95 3.98
CA ASN A 116 -1.86 -13.75 2.53
C ASN A 116 -2.99 -12.76 2.19
N PRO A 117 -2.84 -11.47 2.54
CA PRO A 117 -3.86 -10.45 2.27
C PRO A 117 -3.98 -10.11 0.79
N LEU A 118 -3.02 -10.51 -0.05
CA LEU A 118 -3.03 -10.23 -1.49
C LEU A 118 -3.37 -11.48 -2.33
N HIS A 119 -4.01 -12.49 -1.73
CA HIS A 119 -4.28 -13.81 -2.34
C HIS A 119 -4.97 -13.79 -3.72
N ALA A 120 -5.79 -12.78 -4.02
CA ALA A 120 -6.50 -12.66 -5.30
C ALA A 120 -5.77 -11.79 -6.34
N LEU A 121 -4.57 -11.26 -6.02
CA LEU A 121 -3.74 -10.55 -6.99
C LEU A 121 -2.93 -11.57 -7.80
N ASN A 122 -3.48 -11.97 -8.95
CA ASN A 122 -2.81 -12.92 -9.84
C ASN A 122 -1.53 -12.30 -10.41
N THR A 123 -0.45 -13.07 -10.39
CA THR A 123 0.79 -12.67 -11.06
C THR A 123 0.59 -12.63 -12.57
N CYS A 124 1.18 -11.62 -13.19
CA CYS A 124 1.60 -11.76 -14.59
C CYS A 124 2.86 -12.67 -14.61
#